data_AF-A0A368LEQ7-F1
#
_entry.id   AF-A0A368LEQ7-F1
#
_cell.length_a   1.000
_cell.length_b   1.000
_cell.length_c   1.000
_cell.angle_alpha   90.00
_cell.angle_beta   90.00
_cell.angle_gamma   90.00
#
_symmetry.space_group_name_H-M   'P 1'
#
loop_
_entity.id
_entity.type
_entity.pdbx_description
1 polymer ?
#
loop_
_entity_poly.entity_id
_entity_poly.type
_entity_poly.pdbx_seq_one_letter_code
_entity_poly.pdbx_strand_id
1 'polypeptide(L)'
;MNDNVLTDPFAAECSPREIPLSYPGHRPKHSTVITSDALWPILDRNGQDLAWSCDHVQRLPMCRVALEGEEAVSLGLARTVHPYLSSVLEESQGVSPNGRVPVLAIGSNAAPAQLRHKFRTSLSNTPLFVPSIRARVSGMRAAFCSFVSPLGYVPATMVQDERAETEMALQLLDEAQLRQIDASESTAYKRVWVETPILLETGELLPGAYAYVARHGSLGDGTGAWIMGVPGDALPSEVSESRWFPDQESLLSRLCAEPTLAEALGATPHEIIASGVDMETSFDALRSAGLVREDNPLFELPDEIGARPRRYGALFSSGVAEPTEDGVIATAGPSIDYLERRGRSVVRLGAEVDRLLDRPQNVELVSAELVGRVGESAPRVVATVLRGRDSGHQSPDAHAIEVDNVLRMGIGAETGERVLVRAAGVRRARWPDAILGPPNSLTMRVTLADPATTERDVCLMSALSLQLLGISSGDYVVLEGAVSSSGRVPTVAVKAFEVPDDIRLERQRVSSGTWGARFPGVRETLGIAPDIPLVFADASTRARLGIGRQELGTLRARPARLQQFGAELRETLILLAVALVGLLTVVPSAVIAFVFFGALVVGTFGLTLLKLRRRLSHPRARG
;
A
#
# COMPACT_ATOMS: atom_id res chain seq x y z
N MET A 1 -32.91 -40.86 5.52
CA MET A 1 -32.00 -40.01 4.74
C MET A 1 -32.82 -38.81 4.30
N ASN A 2 -32.61 -37.65 4.93
CA ASN A 2 -32.80 -36.34 4.32
C ASN A 2 -32.27 -35.24 5.25
N ASP A 3 -31.57 -34.31 4.61
CA ASP A 3 -31.41 -32.90 4.93
C ASP A 3 -30.46 -32.49 6.07
N ASN A 4 -29.20 -32.89 5.93
CA ASN A 4 -28.07 -32.18 6.54
C ASN A 4 -27.07 -31.73 5.47
N VAL A 5 -27.58 -31.17 4.36
CA VAL A 5 -26.76 -30.26 3.55
C VAL A 5 -26.64 -29.00 4.39
N LEU A 6 -25.51 -28.84 5.07
CA LEU A 6 -25.09 -27.57 5.65
C LEU A 6 -25.12 -26.53 4.53
N THR A 7 -26.21 -25.78 4.41
CA THR A 7 -26.31 -24.64 3.51
C THR A 7 -25.25 -23.63 3.93
N ASP A 8 -24.38 -23.23 3.00
CA ASP A 8 -23.41 -22.17 3.24
C ASP A 8 -24.18 -20.92 3.72
N PRO A 9 -24.03 -20.48 4.99
CA PRO A 9 -24.77 -19.33 5.52
C PRO A 9 -24.39 -18.02 4.84
N PHE A 10 -23.33 -18.03 4.02
CA PHE A 10 -22.85 -16.91 3.24
C PHE A 10 -23.33 -16.94 1.79
N ALA A 11 -24.08 -17.97 1.36
CA ALA A 11 -24.63 -18.04 0.01
C ALA A 11 -25.68 -16.94 -0.23
N ALA A 12 -25.85 -16.50 -1.48
CA ALA A 12 -26.72 -15.37 -1.81
C ALA A 12 -28.19 -15.61 -1.44
N GLU A 13 -28.62 -16.87 -1.45
CA GLU A 13 -29.97 -17.32 -1.07
C GLU A 13 -30.22 -17.18 0.44
N CYS A 14 -29.16 -17.12 1.25
CA CYS A 14 -29.23 -16.88 2.69
C CYS A 14 -29.21 -15.39 3.05
N SER A 15 -29.36 -14.49 2.07
CA SER A 15 -29.29 -13.05 2.33
C SER A 15 -30.49 -12.57 3.17
N PRO A 16 -30.31 -11.55 4.03
CA PRO A 16 -31.42 -10.88 4.71
C PRO A 16 -32.52 -10.35 3.78
N ARG A 17 -32.22 -10.18 2.48
CA ARG A 17 -33.22 -9.81 1.47
C ARG A 17 -34.16 -10.96 1.09
N GLU A 18 -33.67 -12.20 1.10
CA GLU A 18 -34.47 -13.41 0.86
C GLU A 18 -35.07 -13.96 2.16
N ILE A 19 -34.38 -13.77 3.29
CA ILE A 19 -34.79 -14.22 4.62
C ILE A 19 -34.80 -13.02 5.59
N PRO A 20 -35.85 -12.18 5.58
CA PRO A 20 -35.91 -10.94 6.38
C PRO A 20 -35.57 -11.08 7.87
N LEU A 21 -36.06 -12.13 8.55
CA LEU A 21 -35.78 -12.36 9.97
C LEU A 21 -34.30 -12.67 10.27
N SER A 22 -33.53 -13.04 9.25
CA SER A 22 -32.09 -13.26 9.42
C SER A 22 -31.27 -11.97 9.51
N TYR A 23 -31.87 -10.78 9.29
CA TYR A 23 -31.18 -9.49 9.37
C TYR A 23 -30.48 -9.33 10.75
N PRO A 24 -29.24 -8.82 10.80
CA PRO A 24 -28.41 -8.27 9.71
C PRO A 24 -27.67 -9.32 8.88
N GLY A 25 -27.91 -10.61 9.08
CA GLY A 25 -27.27 -11.72 8.38
C GLY A 25 -26.02 -12.23 9.08
N HIS A 26 -25.53 -13.39 8.64
CA HIS A 26 -24.33 -14.01 9.20
C HIS A 26 -23.07 -13.22 8.84
N ARG A 27 -22.26 -12.91 9.85
CA ARG A 27 -20.96 -12.24 9.70
C ARG A 27 -19.81 -13.26 9.81
N PRO A 28 -18.74 -13.10 9.01
CA PRO A 28 -17.51 -13.87 9.20
C PRO A 28 -16.92 -13.62 10.59
N LYS A 29 -16.44 -14.68 11.25
CA LYS A 29 -15.76 -14.58 12.57
C LYS A 29 -14.34 -13.99 12.49
N HIS A 30 -13.79 -13.96 11.29
CA HIS A 30 -12.43 -13.52 11.01
C HIS A 30 -12.46 -12.46 9.91
N SER A 31 -11.48 -11.56 9.90
CA SER A 31 -11.26 -10.68 8.76
C SER A 31 -11.08 -11.50 7.49
N THR A 32 -11.74 -11.13 6.41
CA THR A 32 -11.83 -11.94 5.20
C THR A 32 -11.94 -11.08 3.94
N VAL A 33 -11.51 -11.62 2.80
CA VAL A 33 -11.85 -11.09 1.49
C VAL A 33 -13.15 -11.77 1.04
N ILE A 34 -14.18 -10.97 0.83
CA ILE A 34 -15.49 -11.43 0.35
C ILE A 34 -15.48 -11.40 -1.19
N THR A 35 -15.66 -12.56 -1.82
CA THR A 35 -15.86 -12.66 -3.28
C THR A 35 -17.26 -13.19 -3.61
N SER A 36 -17.57 -13.28 -4.90
CA SER A 36 -18.83 -13.86 -5.40
C SER A 36 -19.06 -15.31 -4.97
N ASP A 37 -17.99 -16.05 -4.76
CA ASP A 37 -17.95 -17.52 -4.67
C ASP A 37 -17.19 -18.03 -3.45
N ALA A 38 -16.28 -17.23 -2.88
CA ALA A 38 -15.43 -17.63 -1.79
C ALA A 38 -15.37 -16.57 -0.67
N LEU A 39 -14.83 -17.00 0.47
CA LEU A 39 -14.43 -16.16 1.59
C LEU A 39 -13.00 -16.53 1.93
N TRP A 40 -12.05 -15.63 1.70
CA TRP A 40 -10.65 -15.91 1.93
C TRP A 40 -10.17 -15.25 3.21
N PRO A 41 -9.81 -16.02 4.27
CA PRO A 41 -9.29 -15.45 5.51
C PRO A 41 -8.10 -14.51 5.27
N ILE A 42 -8.11 -13.38 5.96
CA ILE A 42 -6.97 -12.47 6.00
C ILE A 42 -6.14 -12.84 7.22
N LEU A 43 -4.88 -13.14 6.95
CA LEU A 43 -3.87 -13.57 7.91
C LEU A 43 -2.86 -12.44 8.11
N ASP A 44 -2.09 -12.56 9.17
CA ASP A 44 -0.96 -11.67 9.39
C ASP A 44 0.12 -11.86 8.29
N ARG A 45 1.13 -10.97 8.26
CA ARG A 45 2.30 -11.03 7.38
C ARG A 45 3.06 -12.37 7.45
N ASN A 46 2.92 -13.10 8.54
CA ASN A 46 3.57 -14.38 8.79
C ASN A 46 2.68 -15.58 8.45
N GLY A 47 1.43 -15.34 8.06
CA GLY A 47 0.45 -16.39 7.76
C GLY A 47 -0.22 -16.98 9.00
N GLN A 48 -0.25 -16.24 10.12
CA GLN A 48 -1.00 -16.58 11.34
C GLN A 48 -2.32 -15.80 11.38
N ASP A 49 -3.21 -16.15 12.30
CA ASP A 49 -4.44 -15.39 12.52
C ASP A 49 -4.13 -13.96 12.99
N LEU A 50 -4.95 -13.00 12.55
CA LEU A 50 -4.85 -11.63 13.02
C LEU A 50 -5.18 -11.54 14.52
N ALA A 51 -4.59 -10.55 15.20
CA ALA A 51 -4.78 -10.31 16.62
C ALA A 51 -4.89 -8.81 16.91
N TRP A 52 -5.91 -8.44 17.69
CA TRP A 52 -6.14 -7.05 18.13
C TRP A 52 -4.93 -6.39 18.79
N SER A 53 -4.11 -7.18 19.48
CA SER A 53 -2.85 -6.75 20.08
C SER A 53 -1.69 -7.50 19.42
N CYS A 54 -0.82 -6.74 18.77
CA CYS A 54 0.41 -7.23 18.17
C CYS A 54 1.59 -6.36 18.64
N ASP A 55 2.79 -6.95 18.73
CA ASP A 55 4.01 -6.21 19.11
C ASP A 55 4.37 -5.11 18.09
N HIS A 56 3.82 -5.21 16.88
CA HIS A 56 4.04 -4.29 15.77
C HIS A 56 2.77 -4.10 14.95
N VAL A 57 2.40 -2.84 14.70
CA VAL A 57 1.27 -2.49 13.84
C VAL A 57 1.52 -3.02 12.43
N GLN A 58 0.58 -3.82 11.92
CA GLN A 58 0.69 -4.40 10.59
C GLN A 58 -0.20 -3.68 9.60
N ARG A 59 0.38 -3.18 8.51
CA ARG A 59 -0.40 -2.55 7.44
C ARG A 59 -1.18 -3.61 6.64
N LEU A 60 -2.48 -3.40 6.46
CA LEU A 60 -3.36 -4.27 5.65
C LEU A 60 -2.80 -4.73 4.31
N PRO A 61 -2.16 -3.89 3.47
CA PRO A 61 -1.57 -4.35 2.20
C PRO A 61 -0.58 -5.51 2.36
N MET A 62 0.05 -5.62 3.54
CA MET A 62 1.08 -6.58 3.86
C MET A 62 0.56 -7.77 4.69
N CYS A 63 -0.74 -7.82 4.96
CA CYS A 63 -1.42 -9.03 5.43
C CYS A 63 -1.43 -10.08 4.30
N ARG A 64 -1.58 -11.35 4.66
CA ARG A 64 -1.69 -12.46 3.70
C ARG A 64 -3.14 -12.88 3.51
N VAL A 65 -3.43 -13.52 2.40
CA VAL A 65 -4.77 -14.05 2.08
C VAL A 65 -4.69 -15.55 1.94
N ALA A 66 -5.48 -16.27 2.72
CA ALA A 66 -5.58 -17.72 2.68
C ALA A 66 -6.38 -18.17 1.44
N LEU A 67 -5.76 -18.06 0.27
CA LEU A 67 -6.27 -18.61 -1.00
C LEU A 67 -6.05 -20.12 -1.07
N GLU A 68 -6.98 -20.82 -1.72
CA GLU A 68 -6.76 -22.19 -2.15
C GLU A 68 -5.77 -22.24 -3.34
N GLY A 69 -5.10 -23.39 -3.52
CA GLY A 69 -4.01 -23.52 -4.49
C GLY A 69 -4.43 -23.36 -5.97
N GLU A 70 -5.70 -23.62 -6.30
CA GLU A 70 -6.23 -23.39 -7.65
C GLU A 70 -6.50 -21.91 -7.92
N GLU A 71 -7.09 -21.21 -6.95
CA GLU A 71 -7.37 -19.76 -7.00
C GLU A 71 -6.09 -18.94 -7.06
N ALA A 72 -5.06 -19.31 -6.29
CA ALA A 72 -3.76 -18.66 -6.37
C ALA A 72 -3.17 -18.78 -7.79
N VAL A 73 -3.33 -19.93 -8.45
CA VAL A 73 -2.80 -20.13 -9.80
C VAL A 73 -3.60 -19.42 -10.88
N SER A 74 -4.93 -19.30 -10.74
CA SER A 74 -5.73 -18.51 -11.68
C SER A 74 -5.31 -17.03 -11.68
N LEU A 75 -4.81 -16.54 -10.54
CA LEU A 75 -4.25 -15.19 -10.38
C LEU A 75 -2.74 -15.10 -10.69
N GLY A 76 -2.09 -16.17 -11.11
CA GLY A 76 -0.64 -16.18 -11.38
C GLY A 76 0.23 -16.01 -10.12
N LEU A 77 -0.28 -16.38 -8.95
CA LEU A 77 0.37 -16.27 -7.65
C LEU A 77 0.97 -17.61 -7.21
N ALA A 78 1.96 -17.55 -6.31
CA ALA A 78 2.64 -18.74 -5.80
C ALA A 78 1.69 -19.62 -4.95
N ARG A 79 1.83 -20.95 -5.09
CA ARG A 79 1.10 -21.94 -4.28
C ARG A 79 1.74 -22.24 -2.93
N THR A 80 3.03 -21.98 -2.80
CA THR A 80 3.82 -22.44 -1.65
C THR A 80 3.60 -21.61 -0.40
N VAL A 81 2.99 -20.43 -0.54
CA VAL A 81 2.79 -19.46 0.54
C VAL A 81 1.53 -18.66 0.22
N HIS A 82 0.74 -18.33 1.25
CA HIS A 82 -0.38 -17.40 1.11
C HIS A 82 0.07 -16.05 0.55
N PRO A 83 -0.47 -15.56 -0.58
CA PRO A 83 -0.05 -14.30 -1.17
C PRO A 83 -0.44 -13.11 -0.29
N TYR A 84 0.25 -11.97 -0.49
CA TYR A 84 -0.08 -10.72 0.16
C TYR A 84 -1.38 -10.13 -0.39
N LEU A 85 -2.17 -9.47 0.47
CA LEU A 85 -3.43 -8.82 0.09
C LEU A 85 -3.24 -7.81 -1.03
N SER A 86 -2.14 -7.05 -1.02
CA SER A 86 -1.75 -6.17 -2.14
C SER A 86 -1.66 -6.92 -3.46
N SER A 87 -0.97 -8.05 -3.49
CA SER A 87 -0.77 -8.87 -4.69
C SER A 87 -2.08 -9.48 -5.19
N VAL A 88 -2.93 -9.97 -4.29
CA VAL A 88 -4.23 -10.53 -4.68
C VAL A 88 -5.11 -9.43 -5.30
N LEU A 89 -5.16 -8.25 -4.68
CA LEU A 89 -5.97 -7.13 -5.16
C LEU A 89 -5.44 -6.52 -6.47
N GLU A 90 -4.12 -6.43 -6.65
CA GLU A 90 -3.51 -5.95 -7.88
C GLU A 90 -3.76 -6.89 -9.05
N GLU A 91 -3.59 -8.20 -8.86
CA GLU A 91 -3.82 -9.19 -9.94
C GLU A 91 -5.31 -9.34 -10.28
N SER A 92 -6.19 -9.26 -9.28
CA SER A 92 -7.63 -9.44 -9.49
C SER A 92 -8.36 -8.16 -9.93
N GLN A 93 -7.98 -6.99 -9.41
CA GLN A 93 -8.72 -5.73 -9.56
C GLN A 93 -7.86 -4.56 -10.08
N GLY A 94 -6.55 -4.72 -10.24
CA GLY A 94 -5.65 -3.65 -10.70
C GLY A 94 -5.47 -2.50 -9.71
N VAL A 95 -5.82 -2.68 -8.43
CA VAL A 95 -5.77 -1.64 -7.40
C VAL A 95 -5.16 -2.15 -6.10
N SER A 96 -4.35 -1.33 -5.43
CA SER A 96 -3.85 -1.62 -4.08
C SER A 96 -4.88 -1.29 -3.00
N PRO A 97 -4.87 -1.95 -1.83
CA PRO A 97 -5.73 -1.58 -0.70
C PRO A 97 -5.59 -0.11 -0.28
N ASN A 98 -4.42 0.51 -0.48
CA ASN A 98 -4.20 1.95 -0.22
C ASN A 98 -5.13 2.86 -1.04
N GLY A 99 -5.57 2.42 -2.23
CA GLY A 99 -6.50 3.14 -3.10
C GLY A 99 -7.98 2.88 -2.81
N ARG A 100 -8.32 2.07 -1.81
CA ARG A 100 -9.71 1.71 -1.47
C ARG A 100 -10.30 2.65 -0.42
N VAL A 101 -11.63 2.66 -0.34
CA VAL A 101 -12.44 3.52 0.52
C VAL A 101 -12.91 2.72 1.74
N PRO A 102 -12.57 3.16 2.96
CA PRO A 102 -13.00 2.48 4.17
C PRO A 102 -14.44 2.85 4.53
N VAL A 103 -15.29 1.82 4.67
CA VAL A 103 -16.72 1.96 5.01
C VAL A 103 -17.06 1.00 6.15
N LEU A 104 -17.65 1.52 7.23
CA LEU A 104 -18.22 0.72 8.30
C LEU A 104 -19.55 0.10 7.85
N ALA A 105 -19.59 -1.22 7.86
CA ALA A 105 -20.77 -2.01 7.60
C ALA A 105 -21.36 -2.48 8.95
N ILE A 106 -22.53 -1.95 9.30
CA ILE A 106 -23.20 -2.21 10.59
C ILE A 106 -24.49 -3.02 10.47
N GLY A 107 -25.07 -3.10 9.27
CA GLY A 107 -26.32 -3.82 8.98
C GLY A 107 -26.09 -4.96 7.99
N SER A 108 -27.04 -5.16 7.08
CA SER A 108 -26.99 -6.25 6.09
C SER A 108 -25.78 -6.22 5.18
N ASN A 109 -25.19 -5.05 4.90
CA ASN A 109 -23.94 -4.96 4.13
C ASN A 109 -22.74 -5.64 4.80
N ALA A 110 -22.80 -5.91 6.12
CA ALA A 110 -21.76 -6.66 6.83
C ALA A 110 -21.82 -8.17 6.52
N ALA A 111 -22.94 -8.68 5.99
CA ALA A 111 -23.15 -10.08 5.67
C ALA A 111 -22.71 -10.39 4.22
N PRO A 112 -21.80 -11.37 4.00
CA PRO A 112 -21.40 -11.79 2.66
C PRO A 112 -22.56 -12.22 1.76
N ALA A 113 -23.55 -12.93 2.32
CA ALA A 113 -24.76 -13.33 1.61
C ALA A 113 -25.49 -12.14 0.97
N GLN A 114 -25.63 -11.04 1.73
CA GLN A 114 -26.26 -9.82 1.22
C GLN A 114 -25.44 -9.17 0.12
N LEU A 115 -24.11 -9.08 0.29
CA LEU A 115 -23.23 -8.52 -0.74
C LEU A 115 -23.31 -9.36 -2.02
N ARG A 116 -23.22 -10.69 -1.93
CA ARG A 116 -23.36 -11.59 -3.08
C ARG A 116 -24.71 -11.39 -3.78
N HIS A 117 -25.81 -11.30 -3.03
CA HIS A 117 -27.13 -11.00 -3.59
C HIS A 117 -27.16 -9.63 -4.31
N LYS A 118 -26.68 -8.55 -3.66
CA LYS A 118 -26.66 -7.19 -4.24
C LYS A 118 -25.82 -7.12 -5.51
N PHE A 119 -24.66 -7.79 -5.54
CA PHE A 119 -23.74 -7.76 -6.69
C PHE A 119 -24.18 -8.69 -7.81
N ARG A 120 -24.81 -9.83 -7.53
CA ARG A 120 -25.39 -10.72 -8.54
C ARG A 120 -26.60 -10.11 -9.25
N THR A 121 -27.38 -9.29 -8.56
CA THR A 121 -28.60 -8.66 -9.10
C THR A 121 -28.34 -7.27 -9.71
N SER A 122 -27.12 -6.75 -9.60
CA SER A 122 -26.78 -5.43 -10.14
C SER A 122 -26.60 -5.44 -11.65
N LEU A 123 -27.07 -4.38 -12.30
CA LEU A 123 -26.87 -4.14 -13.74
C LEU A 123 -25.43 -3.73 -14.08
N SER A 124 -24.63 -3.33 -13.08
CA SER A 124 -23.27 -2.80 -13.30
C SER A 124 -22.21 -3.88 -13.59
N ASN A 125 -22.55 -5.17 -13.49
CA ASN A 125 -21.65 -6.33 -13.59
C ASN A 125 -20.31 -6.14 -12.83
N THR A 126 -20.37 -5.39 -11.73
CA THR A 126 -19.18 -5.08 -10.92
C THR A 126 -18.80 -6.34 -10.14
N PRO A 127 -17.54 -6.80 -10.20
CA PRO A 127 -17.14 -7.97 -9.44
C PRO A 127 -17.17 -7.69 -7.94
N LEU A 128 -17.67 -8.66 -7.18
CA LEU A 128 -17.60 -8.62 -5.72
C LEU A 128 -16.20 -9.04 -5.28
N PHE A 129 -15.46 -8.10 -4.71
CA PHE A 129 -14.15 -8.32 -4.13
C PHE A 129 -13.90 -7.30 -3.01
N VAL A 130 -14.29 -7.64 -1.78
CA VAL A 130 -14.32 -6.69 -0.67
C VAL A 130 -13.51 -7.25 0.50
N PRO A 131 -12.31 -6.70 0.77
CA PRO A 131 -11.64 -6.91 2.06
C PRO A 131 -12.53 -6.35 3.18
N SER A 132 -12.94 -7.23 4.09
CA SER A 132 -13.81 -6.94 5.24
C SER A 132 -13.04 -7.27 6.51
N ILE A 133 -12.62 -6.24 7.22
CA ILE A 133 -11.74 -6.32 8.38
C ILE A 133 -12.55 -6.10 9.64
N ARG A 134 -12.32 -6.92 10.66
CA ARG A 134 -12.91 -6.69 11.98
C ARG A 134 -12.33 -5.42 12.57
N ALA A 135 -13.19 -4.57 13.12
CA ALA A 135 -12.84 -3.27 13.65
C ALA A 135 -13.55 -3.02 14.98
N ARG A 136 -12.83 -2.51 15.97
CA ARG A 136 -13.41 -1.95 17.20
C ARG A 136 -13.56 -0.45 17.04
N VAL A 137 -14.79 0.03 17.10
CA VAL A 137 -15.15 1.43 16.89
C VAL A 137 -15.51 2.04 18.24
N SER A 138 -14.78 3.08 18.62
CA SER A 138 -15.08 3.83 19.86
C SER A 138 -16.23 4.81 19.64
N GLY A 139 -17.03 5.05 20.67
CA GLY A 139 -18.02 6.13 20.68
C GLY A 139 -19.27 5.90 19.83
N MET A 140 -19.45 4.71 19.25
CA MET A 140 -20.50 4.43 18.26
C MET A 140 -21.16 3.07 18.51
N ARG A 141 -22.46 2.96 18.21
CA ARG A 141 -23.22 1.70 18.19
C ARG A 141 -24.09 1.56 16.96
N ALA A 142 -24.44 0.32 16.63
CA ALA A 142 -25.52 0.02 15.70
C ALA A 142 -26.86 0.05 16.46
N ALA A 143 -27.80 0.81 15.94
CA ALA A 143 -29.18 0.89 16.41
C ALA A 143 -30.13 0.55 15.26
N PHE A 144 -31.41 0.45 15.55
CA PHE A 144 -32.43 0.25 14.52
C PHE A 144 -32.89 1.57 13.91
N CYS A 145 -33.13 1.58 12.60
CA CYS A 145 -33.81 2.67 11.90
C CYS A 145 -35.25 2.82 12.43
N SER A 146 -35.77 4.03 12.42
CA SER A 146 -37.14 4.38 12.84
C SER A 146 -38.24 4.00 11.83
N PHE A 147 -37.99 3.01 10.98
CA PHE A 147 -38.95 2.54 9.97
C PHE A 147 -38.77 1.04 9.72
N VAL A 148 -39.84 0.39 9.24
CA VAL A 148 -39.79 -0.99 8.76
C VAL A 148 -39.51 -0.95 7.25
N SER A 149 -38.54 -1.74 6.79
CA SER A 149 -38.27 -1.92 5.37
C SER A 149 -39.50 -2.49 4.67
N PRO A 150 -39.74 -2.23 3.38
CA PRO A 150 -40.77 -2.95 2.59
C PRO A 150 -40.61 -4.48 2.59
N LEU A 151 -39.46 -4.99 3.02
CA LEU A 151 -39.17 -6.41 3.21
C LEU A 151 -39.53 -6.92 4.62
N GLY A 152 -40.04 -6.07 5.51
CA GLY A 152 -40.54 -6.42 6.83
C GLY A 152 -39.55 -6.43 7.99
N TYR A 153 -38.25 -6.35 7.72
CA TYR A 153 -37.24 -6.18 8.78
C TYR A 153 -37.00 -4.69 9.09
N VAL A 154 -36.51 -4.40 10.29
CA VAL A 154 -36.08 -3.05 10.69
C VAL A 154 -34.58 -2.91 10.39
N PRO A 155 -34.18 -2.04 9.45
CA PRO A 155 -32.77 -1.86 9.11
C PRO A 155 -31.95 -1.23 10.24
N ALA A 156 -30.63 -1.22 10.08
CA ALA A 156 -29.69 -0.65 11.03
C ALA A 156 -29.29 0.79 10.67
N THR A 157 -29.06 1.61 11.68
CA THR A 157 -28.43 2.92 11.59
C THR A 157 -27.36 3.09 12.66
N MET A 158 -26.46 4.06 12.48
CA MET A 158 -25.42 4.36 13.46
C MET A 158 -25.89 5.44 14.42
N VAL A 159 -25.59 5.27 15.71
CA VAL A 159 -25.83 6.26 16.77
C VAL A 159 -24.56 6.49 17.60
N GLN A 160 -24.42 7.69 18.14
CA GLN A 160 -23.34 8.03 19.07
C GLN A 160 -23.61 7.44 20.45
N ASP A 161 -22.58 6.85 21.05
CA ASP A 161 -22.54 6.41 22.44
C ASP A 161 -21.09 6.49 22.93
N GLU A 162 -20.75 7.58 23.62
CA GLU A 162 -19.37 7.92 24.02
C GLU A 162 -18.67 6.83 24.85
N ARG A 163 -19.42 5.96 25.51
CA ARG A 163 -18.88 4.89 26.35
C ARG A 163 -18.75 3.55 25.62
N ALA A 164 -19.25 3.47 24.39
CA ALA A 164 -19.25 2.24 23.62
C ALA A 164 -17.89 1.96 22.98
N GLU A 165 -17.49 0.69 23.04
CA GLU A 165 -16.55 0.09 22.10
C GLU A 165 -17.30 -1.05 21.40
N THR A 166 -17.55 -0.91 20.10
CA THR A 166 -18.39 -1.85 19.35
C THR A 166 -17.59 -2.51 18.25
N GLU A 167 -17.72 -3.84 18.11
CA GLU A 167 -17.15 -4.56 16.98
C GLU A 167 -18.03 -4.38 15.72
N MET A 168 -17.42 -3.93 14.64
CA MET A 168 -18.03 -3.68 13.34
C MET A 168 -17.14 -4.25 12.23
N ALA A 169 -17.69 -4.38 11.02
CA ALA A 169 -16.91 -4.71 9.84
C ALA A 169 -16.48 -3.43 9.12
N LEU A 170 -15.17 -3.22 8.95
CA LEU A 170 -14.62 -2.19 8.08
C LEU A 170 -14.34 -2.79 6.71
N GLN A 171 -15.09 -2.36 5.71
CA GLN A 171 -14.98 -2.82 4.33
C GLN A 171 -14.16 -1.84 3.50
N LEU A 172 -13.24 -2.35 2.68
CA LEU A 172 -12.44 -1.57 1.74
C LEU A 172 -13.00 -1.69 0.32
N LEU A 173 -13.76 -0.69 -0.10
CA LEU A 173 -14.44 -0.67 -1.39
C LEU A 173 -13.60 0.06 -2.46
N ASP A 174 -13.57 -0.45 -3.69
CA ASP A 174 -13.15 0.37 -4.82
C ASP A 174 -14.26 1.33 -5.24
N GLU A 175 -14.00 2.20 -6.22
CA GLU A 175 -14.99 3.19 -6.64
C GLU A 175 -16.25 2.60 -7.27
N ALA A 176 -16.13 1.48 -7.98
CA ALA A 176 -17.27 0.85 -8.65
C ALA A 176 -18.18 0.17 -7.61
N GLN A 177 -17.59 -0.57 -6.68
CA GLN A 177 -18.27 -1.18 -5.54
C GLN A 177 -18.94 -0.11 -4.68
N LEU A 178 -18.24 0.99 -4.39
CA LEU A 178 -18.76 2.10 -3.62
C LEU A 178 -19.99 2.75 -4.28
N ARG A 179 -19.93 3.03 -5.58
CA ARG A 179 -21.08 3.56 -6.33
C ARG A 179 -22.28 2.62 -6.31
N GLN A 180 -22.03 1.31 -6.34
CA GLN A 180 -23.10 0.33 -6.27
C GLN A 180 -23.76 0.28 -4.90
N ILE A 181 -22.98 0.37 -3.81
CA ILE A 181 -23.55 0.50 -2.46
C ILE A 181 -24.31 1.83 -2.35
N ASP A 182 -23.72 2.95 -2.78
CA ASP A 182 -24.37 4.27 -2.77
C ASP A 182 -25.75 4.22 -3.48
N ALA A 183 -25.82 3.59 -4.66
CA ALA A 183 -27.07 3.44 -5.40
C ALA A 183 -28.13 2.66 -4.61
N SER A 184 -27.72 1.66 -3.82
CA SER A 184 -28.64 0.85 -3.00
C SER A 184 -29.11 1.54 -1.71
N GLU A 185 -28.34 2.50 -1.19
CA GLU A 185 -28.61 3.14 0.12
C GLU A 185 -29.19 4.56 -0.02
N SER A 186 -28.99 5.24 -1.16
CA SER A 186 -29.29 6.67 -1.37
C SER A 186 -30.74 7.12 -1.13
N THR A 187 -31.70 6.19 -1.12
CA THR A 187 -33.11 6.52 -0.87
C THR A 187 -33.39 6.82 0.62
N ALA A 188 -32.69 6.13 1.53
CA ALA A 188 -32.97 6.18 2.97
C ALA A 188 -31.79 6.66 3.82
N TYR A 189 -30.58 6.72 3.25
CA TYR A 189 -29.35 7.03 3.97
C TYR A 189 -28.55 8.15 3.32
N LYS A 190 -27.76 8.85 4.13
CA LYS A 190 -26.59 9.63 3.71
C LYS A 190 -25.33 8.82 3.93
N ARG A 191 -24.34 8.98 3.06
CA ARG A 191 -22.98 8.49 3.36
C ARG A 191 -22.23 9.61 4.04
N VAL A 192 -21.82 9.43 5.28
CA VAL A 192 -21.12 10.46 6.06
C VAL A 192 -19.74 9.99 6.47
N TRP A 193 -18.80 10.92 6.64
CA TRP A 193 -17.51 10.61 7.27
C TRP A 193 -17.64 10.69 8.79
N VAL A 194 -17.47 9.56 9.47
CA VAL A 194 -17.49 9.47 10.93
C VAL A 194 -16.07 9.55 11.44
N GLU A 195 -15.73 10.67 12.09
CA GLU A 195 -14.43 10.87 12.74
C GLU A 195 -14.47 10.28 14.14
N THR A 196 -13.85 9.12 14.31
CA THR A 196 -13.78 8.39 15.57
C THR A 196 -12.60 7.41 15.54
N PRO A 197 -11.96 7.09 16.68
CA PRO A 197 -10.95 6.04 16.74
C PRO A 197 -11.52 4.68 16.33
N ILE A 198 -10.89 4.05 15.34
CA ILE A 198 -11.23 2.72 14.85
C ILE A 198 -9.98 1.84 14.90
N LEU A 199 -9.94 0.86 15.80
CA LEU A 199 -8.87 -0.14 15.88
C LEU A 199 -9.21 -1.32 14.98
N LEU A 200 -8.37 -1.60 13.99
CA LEU A 200 -8.50 -2.80 13.15
C LEU A 200 -7.88 -4.01 13.83
N GLU A 201 -8.33 -5.21 13.46
CA GLU A 201 -7.74 -6.49 13.92
C GLU A 201 -6.26 -6.65 13.53
N THR A 202 -5.74 -5.79 12.64
CA THR A 202 -4.31 -5.69 12.29
C THR A 202 -3.49 -4.88 13.30
N GLY A 203 -4.13 -4.29 14.31
CA GLY A 203 -3.52 -3.33 15.26
C GLY A 203 -3.47 -1.89 14.74
N GLU A 204 -3.93 -1.63 13.51
CA GLU A 204 -3.96 -0.29 12.93
C GLU A 204 -5.06 0.59 13.54
N LEU A 205 -4.71 1.83 13.89
CA LEU A 205 -5.67 2.83 14.34
C LEU A 205 -6.01 3.79 13.19
N LEU A 206 -7.28 3.80 12.78
CA LEU A 206 -7.81 4.76 11.82
C LEU A 206 -8.51 5.92 12.55
N PRO A 207 -8.40 7.17 12.04
CA PRO A 207 -9.08 8.33 12.62
C PRO A 207 -10.57 8.43 12.27
N GLY A 208 -11.06 7.54 11.39
CA GLY A 208 -12.44 7.54 10.96
C GLY A 208 -12.66 6.69 9.71
N ALA A 209 -13.92 6.55 9.32
CA ALA A 209 -14.36 5.82 8.13
C ALA A 209 -15.71 6.37 7.66
N TYR A 210 -16.13 5.99 6.45
CA TYR A 210 -17.48 6.29 6.00
C TYR A 210 -18.50 5.37 6.66
N ALA A 211 -19.71 5.86 6.91
CA ALA A 211 -20.85 5.06 7.34
C ALA A 211 -22.12 5.55 6.64
N TYR A 212 -23.13 4.67 6.52
CA TYR A 212 -24.46 5.05 6.05
C TYR A 212 -25.36 5.33 7.27
N VAL A 213 -25.90 6.55 7.33
CA VAL A 213 -26.74 7.03 8.45
C VAL A 213 -28.12 7.38 7.93
N ALA A 214 -29.16 6.93 8.63
CA ALA A 214 -30.54 6.94 8.17
C ALA A 214 -31.18 8.32 8.36
N ARG A 215 -32.08 8.70 7.44
CA ARG A 215 -32.75 10.02 7.40
C ARG A 215 -33.67 10.29 8.58
N HIS A 216 -34.30 9.26 9.12
CA HIS A 216 -35.39 9.39 10.07
C HIS A 216 -34.97 9.13 11.52
N GLY A 217 -33.66 9.11 11.80
CA GLY A 217 -33.13 8.82 13.11
C GLY A 217 -33.21 7.33 13.47
N SER A 218 -33.40 7.03 14.76
CA SER A 218 -33.35 5.67 15.30
C SER A 218 -34.62 5.30 16.07
N LEU A 219 -34.88 4.01 16.22
CA LEU A 219 -35.85 3.53 17.20
C LEU A 219 -35.31 3.74 18.60
N GLY A 220 -36.19 4.13 19.50
CA GLY A 220 -35.88 4.29 20.90
C GLY A 220 -37.03 4.91 21.66
N ASP A 221 -36.93 4.86 22.97
CA ASP A 221 -37.89 5.48 23.88
C ASP A 221 -37.22 6.57 24.72
N GLY A 222 -37.91 7.03 25.77
CA GLY A 222 -37.39 8.03 26.70
C GLY A 222 -36.08 7.63 27.41
N THR A 223 -35.69 6.35 27.36
CA THR A 223 -34.45 5.83 27.97
C THR A 223 -33.27 5.80 26.99
N GLY A 224 -33.49 6.01 25.69
CA GLY A 224 -32.45 6.10 24.66
C GLY A 224 -32.75 5.25 23.42
N ALA A 225 -31.82 5.25 22.48
CA ALA A 225 -31.91 4.42 21.28
C ALA A 225 -31.90 2.92 21.63
N TRP A 226 -32.68 2.15 20.87
CA TRP A 226 -32.68 0.70 20.91
C TRP A 226 -31.51 0.16 20.08
N ILE A 227 -30.68 -0.63 20.73
CA ILE A 227 -29.39 -1.12 20.25
C ILE A 227 -29.60 -2.48 19.60
N MET A 228 -29.05 -2.60 18.39
CA MET A 228 -29.08 -3.83 17.62
C MET A 228 -27.91 -4.73 18.01
N GLY A 229 -28.22 -5.95 18.42
CA GLY A 229 -27.25 -7.03 18.55
C GLY A 229 -27.08 -7.83 17.26
N VAL A 230 -26.03 -8.65 17.23
CA VAL A 230 -25.88 -9.72 16.25
C VAL A 230 -26.16 -11.05 16.97
N PRO A 231 -26.83 -12.02 16.32
CA PRO A 231 -27.03 -13.33 16.92
C PRO A 231 -25.72 -13.94 17.44
N GLY A 232 -25.67 -14.24 18.74
CA GLY A 232 -24.49 -14.74 19.44
C GLY A 232 -23.72 -13.70 20.25
N ASP A 233 -24.00 -12.40 20.07
CA ASP A 233 -23.45 -11.34 20.91
C ASP A 233 -24.02 -11.39 22.33
N ALA A 234 -23.18 -11.10 23.31
CA ALA A 234 -23.62 -10.85 24.67
C ALA A 234 -24.17 -9.42 24.81
N LEU A 235 -25.14 -9.24 25.71
CA LEU A 235 -25.64 -7.92 26.12
C LEU A 235 -24.45 -7.04 26.58
N PRO A 236 -24.22 -5.86 25.96
CA PRO A 236 -23.17 -4.94 26.42
C PRO A 236 -23.45 -4.43 27.83
N SER A 237 -22.42 -4.35 28.67
CA SER A 237 -22.58 -4.03 30.09
C SER A 237 -23.14 -2.63 30.36
N GLU A 238 -22.99 -1.73 29.39
CA GLU A 238 -23.44 -0.33 29.44
C GLU A 238 -24.87 -0.15 28.91
N VAL A 239 -25.45 -1.19 28.31
CA VAL A 239 -26.79 -1.15 27.71
C VAL A 239 -27.78 -1.87 28.62
N SER A 240 -28.91 -1.22 28.90
CA SER A 240 -29.98 -1.83 29.67
C SER A 240 -30.67 -2.91 28.84
N GLU A 241 -31.10 -4.00 29.48
CA GLU A 241 -31.80 -5.11 28.81
C GLU A 241 -33.01 -4.64 28.00
N SER A 242 -33.74 -3.62 28.48
CA SER A 242 -34.89 -3.02 27.79
C SER A 242 -34.56 -2.34 26.46
N ARG A 243 -33.28 -2.00 26.22
CA ARG A 243 -32.82 -1.32 24.99
C ARG A 243 -32.06 -2.24 24.07
N TRP A 244 -31.85 -3.52 24.42
CA TRP A 244 -31.06 -4.44 23.62
C TRP A 244 -31.94 -5.49 22.96
N PHE A 245 -31.76 -5.67 21.65
CA PHE A 245 -32.45 -6.69 20.89
C PHE A 245 -31.43 -7.55 20.13
N PRO A 246 -31.29 -8.85 20.45
CA PRO A 246 -30.28 -9.72 19.85
C PRO A 246 -30.58 -10.11 18.40
N ASP A 247 -31.83 -9.95 17.94
CA ASP A 247 -32.30 -10.37 16.63
C ASP A 247 -33.56 -9.59 16.20
N GLN A 248 -34.01 -9.77 14.95
CA GLN A 248 -35.24 -9.15 14.45
C GLN A 248 -36.50 -9.70 15.11
N GLU A 249 -36.52 -10.98 15.47
CA GLU A 249 -37.73 -11.61 16.00
C GLU A 249 -38.11 -11.03 17.36
N SER A 250 -37.13 -10.81 18.24
CA SER A 250 -37.30 -10.14 19.53
C SER A 250 -37.74 -8.69 19.38
N LEU A 251 -37.14 -7.93 18.45
CA LEU A 251 -37.55 -6.55 18.16
C LEU A 251 -38.99 -6.48 17.62
N LEU A 252 -39.29 -7.24 16.57
CA LEU A 252 -40.61 -7.23 15.95
C LEU A 252 -41.69 -7.72 16.91
N SER A 253 -41.40 -8.73 17.74
CA SER A 253 -42.32 -9.18 18.80
C SER A 253 -42.60 -8.07 19.80
N ARG A 254 -41.60 -7.28 20.17
CA ARG A 254 -41.78 -6.09 21.04
C ARG A 254 -42.66 -5.04 20.37
N LEU A 255 -42.52 -4.81 19.06
CA LEU A 255 -43.39 -3.88 18.31
C LEU A 255 -44.83 -4.40 18.24
N CYS A 256 -45.04 -5.68 17.93
CA CYS A 256 -46.36 -6.32 17.89
C CYS A 256 -47.09 -6.31 19.24
N ALA A 257 -46.36 -6.19 20.36
CA ALA A 257 -46.97 -6.10 21.69
C ALA A 257 -47.75 -4.78 21.90
N GLU A 258 -47.46 -3.73 21.13
CA GLU A 258 -48.23 -2.48 21.15
C GLU A 258 -49.44 -2.58 20.21
N PRO A 259 -50.69 -2.50 20.71
CA PRO A 259 -51.89 -2.74 19.90
C PRO A 259 -51.99 -1.84 18.65
N THR A 260 -51.60 -0.57 18.78
CA THR A 260 -51.62 0.40 17.67
C THR A 260 -50.60 0.07 16.59
N LEU A 261 -49.46 -0.52 16.94
CA LEU A 261 -48.45 -0.96 15.99
C LEU A 261 -48.83 -2.29 15.36
N ALA A 262 -49.44 -3.21 16.13
CA ALA A 262 -49.94 -4.47 15.60
C ALA A 262 -51.00 -4.26 14.50
N GLU A 263 -51.89 -3.28 14.68
CA GLU A 263 -52.88 -2.91 13.67
C GLU A 263 -52.25 -2.29 12.42
N ALA A 264 -51.22 -1.46 12.57
CA ALA A 264 -50.58 -0.74 11.47
C ALA A 264 -49.56 -1.59 10.68
N LEU A 265 -48.82 -2.48 11.36
CA LEU A 265 -47.69 -3.21 10.80
C LEU A 265 -48.00 -4.71 10.62
N GLY A 266 -48.80 -5.30 11.51
CA GLY A 266 -49.04 -6.75 11.60
C GLY A 266 -48.93 -7.26 13.04
N ALA A 267 -49.74 -8.26 13.40
CA ALA A 267 -49.84 -8.75 14.77
C ALA A 267 -48.76 -9.77 15.14
N THR A 268 -48.01 -10.28 14.16
CA THR A 268 -46.85 -11.15 14.38
C THR A 268 -45.67 -10.73 13.50
N PRO A 269 -44.41 -11.08 13.86
CA PRO A 269 -43.25 -10.81 13.01
C PRO A 269 -43.40 -11.31 11.57
N HIS A 270 -44.03 -12.48 11.39
CA HIS A 270 -44.28 -13.07 10.07
C HIS A 270 -45.34 -12.29 9.28
N GLU A 271 -46.37 -11.78 9.95
CA GLU A 271 -47.36 -10.88 9.33
C GLU A 271 -46.74 -9.55 8.92
N ILE A 272 -45.86 -8.96 9.74
CA ILE A 272 -45.13 -7.74 9.36
C ILE A 272 -44.34 -7.97 8.07
N ILE A 273 -43.67 -9.12 7.93
CA ILE A 273 -42.93 -9.47 6.71
C ILE A 273 -43.85 -9.66 5.50
N ALA A 274 -45.00 -10.30 5.70
CA ALA A 274 -45.97 -10.50 4.63
C ALA A 274 -46.71 -9.19 4.24
N SER A 275 -46.80 -8.22 5.16
CA SER A 275 -47.58 -7.00 4.99
C SER A 275 -47.03 -6.08 3.89
N GLY A 276 -45.71 -6.06 3.71
CA GLY A 276 -45.05 -5.17 2.75
C GLY A 276 -45.29 -3.68 2.99
N VAL A 277 -45.58 -3.28 4.24
CA VAL A 277 -45.85 -1.88 4.61
C VAL A 277 -44.68 -0.99 4.18
N ASP A 278 -44.99 0.15 3.58
CA ASP A 278 -43.98 1.07 3.09
C ASP A 278 -43.30 1.85 4.24
N MET A 279 -42.21 2.52 3.88
CA MET A 279 -41.35 3.21 4.83
C MET A 279 -42.06 4.38 5.54
N GLU A 280 -42.91 5.13 4.84
CA GLU A 280 -43.57 6.32 5.38
C GLU A 280 -44.68 5.91 6.34
N THR A 281 -45.51 4.94 5.95
CA THR A 281 -46.56 4.38 6.80
C THR A 281 -45.99 3.78 8.10
N SER A 282 -44.90 3.01 8.00
CA SER A 282 -44.29 2.41 9.18
C SER A 282 -43.64 3.44 10.10
N PHE A 283 -42.96 4.45 9.53
CA PHE A 283 -42.39 5.56 10.30
C PHE A 283 -43.46 6.32 11.07
N ASP A 284 -44.59 6.67 10.43
CA ASP A 284 -45.67 7.41 11.09
C ASP A 284 -46.33 6.63 12.23
N ALA A 285 -46.49 5.31 12.07
CA ALA A 285 -46.98 4.43 13.12
C ALA A 285 -46.02 4.41 14.32
N LEU A 286 -44.72 4.21 14.07
CA LEU A 286 -43.68 4.20 15.10
C LEU A 286 -43.57 5.55 15.82
N ARG A 287 -43.67 6.65 15.07
CA ARG A 287 -43.64 8.01 15.63
C ARG A 287 -44.85 8.28 16.51
N SER A 288 -46.04 7.86 16.07
CA SER A 288 -47.28 8.00 16.83
C SER A 288 -47.26 7.18 18.12
N ALA A 289 -46.55 6.04 18.13
CA ALA A 289 -46.29 5.24 19.31
C ALA A 289 -45.19 5.80 20.24
N GLY A 290 -44.55 6.92 19.87
CA GLY A 290 -43.49 7.55 20.67
C GLY A 290 -42.16 6.77 20.66
N LEU A 291 -41.93 5.93 19.65
CA LEU A 291 -40.74 5.06 19.54
C LEU A 291 -39.67 5.61 18.58
N VAL A 292 -39.83 6.85 18.13
CA VAL A 292 -38.91 7.48 17.17
C VAL A 292 -38.06 8.53 17.86
N ARG A 293 -36.74 8.37 17.72
CA ARG A 293 -35.75 9.38 18.07
C ARG A 293 -35.22 10.03 16.82
N GLU A 294 -35.72 11.22 16.53
CA GLU A 294 -35.31 12.02 15.37
C GLU A 294 -33.91 12.63 15.55
N ASP A 295 -33.39 12.70 16.80
CA ASP A 295 -32.07 13.24 17.07
C ASP A 295 -30.97 12.25 16.67
N ASN A 296 -30.29 12.51 15.56
CA ASN A 296 -29.06 11.81 15.20
C ASN A 296 -28.02 12.81 14.68
N PRO A 297 -27.09 13.29 15.54
CA PRO A 297 -26.04 14.23 15.14
C PRO A 297 -25.21 13.75 13.94
N LEU A 298 -25.10 12.43 13.72
CA LEU A 298 -24.39 11.88 12.57
C LEU A 298 -25.11 12.17 11.25
N PHE A 299 -26.43 12.35 11.25
CA PHE A 299 -27.19 12.68 10.04
C PHE A 299 -27.04 14.15 9.63
N GLU A 300 -26.61 15.02 10.56
CA GLU A 300 -26.28 16.43 10.30
C GLU A 300 -24.93 16.60 9.58
N LEU A 301 -24.11 15.54 9.54
CA LEU A 301 -22.87 15.55 8.78
C LEU A 301 -23.15 15.68 7.26
N PRO A 302 -22.19 16.22 6.49
CA PRO A 302 -22.33 16.35 5.04
C PRO A 302 -22.59 15.00 4.38
N ASP A 303 -23.54 14.97 3.44
CA ASP A 303 -23.71 13.81 2.57
C ASP A 303 -22.58 13.79 1.55
N GLU A 304 -21.80 12.72 1.59
CA GLU A 304 -20.62 12.51 0.76
C GLU A 304 -20.92 11.56 -0.40
N ILE A 305 -22.17 11.14 -0.62
CA ILE A 305 -22.55 10.40 -1.85
C ILE A 305 -22.21 11.25 -3.07
N GLY A 306 -21.49 10.66 -4.03
CA GLY A 306 -21.02 11.35 -5.24
C GLY A 306 -19.80 12.25 -5.05
N ALA A 307 -19.37 12.54 -3.82
CA ALA A 307 -18.15 13.27 -3.54
C ALA A 307 -16.89 12.39 -3.73
N ARG A 308 -15.72 13.03 -3.90
CA ARG A 308 -14.43 12.31 -3.99
C ARG A 308 -14.09 11.69 -2.63
N PRO A 309 -14.04 10.34 -2.52
CA PRO A 309 -13.90 9.71 -1.23
C PRO A 309 -12.46 9.73 -0.71
N ARG A 310 -12.33 9.80 0.62
CA ARG A 310 -11.06 9.59 1.33
C ARG A 310 -10.62 8.13 1.17
N ARG A 311 -9.31 7.93 0.98
CA ARG A 311 -8.72 6.60 0.75
C ARG A 311 -7.99 6.11 1.97
N TYR A 312 -8.06 4.81 2.21
CA TYR A 312 -7.42 4.14 3.34
C TYR A 312 -5.94 4.49 3.46
N GLY A 313 -5.17 4.47 2.36
CA GLY A 313 -3.73 4.77 2.40
C GLY A 313 -3.37 6.20 2.81
N ALA A 314 -4.33 7.13 2.78
CA ALA A 314 -4.14 8.53 3.18
C ALA A 314 -4.55 8.83 4.64
N LEU A 315 -5.07 7.84 5.37
CA LEU A 315 -5.57 8.03 6.74
C LEU A 315 -4.49 7.93 7.82
N PHE A 316 -3.28 7.54 7.44
CA PHE A 316 -2.19 7.32 8.39
C PHE A 316 -1.42 8.62 8.60
N SER A 317 -1.52 9.16 9.81
CA SER A 317 -0.72 10.29 10.27
C SER A 317 0.67 9.83 10.69
N SER A 318 1.62 10.76 10.72
CA SER A 318 2.96 10.43 11.20
C SER A 318 3.00 10.42 12.72
N GLY A 319 3.57 9.36 13.29
CA GLY A 319 3.86 9.29 14.71
C GLY A 319 5.11 10.10 15.06
N VAL A 320 5.39 10.27 16.36
CA VAL A 320 6.61 10.93 16.81
C VAL A 320 7.84 10.14 16.35
N ALA A 321 8.83 10.86 15.80
CA ALA A 321 10.10 10.26 15.42
C ALA A 321 10.87 9.83 16.68
N GLU A 322 11.27 8.56 16.73
CA GLU A 322 11.92 7.95 17.90
C GLU A 322 13.42 7.81 17.65
N PRO A 323 14.30 8.48 18.41
CA PRO A 323 15.73 8.28 18.32
C PRO A 323 16.12 6.88 18.80
N THR A 324 17.08 6.26 18.13
CA THR A 324 17.67 4.96 18.50
C THR A 324 19.19 5.08 18.58
N GLU A 325 19.88 4.04 19.06
CA GLU A 325 21.35 4.02 19.13
C GLU A 325 21.99 4.23 17.74
N ASP A 326 21.37 3.71 16.69
CA ASP A 326 21.92 3.68 15.33
C ASP A 326 21.24 4.67 14.36
N GLY A 327 20.27 5.47 14.81
CA GLY A 327 19.53 6.38 13.93
C GLY A 327 18.22 6.89 14.51
N VAL A 328 17.20 6.97 13.66
CA VAL A 328 15.86 7.45 13.99
C VAL A 328 14.83 6.54 13.34
N ILE A 329 13.83 6.09 14.10
CA ILE A 329 12.66 5.42 13.54
C ILE A 329 11.59 6.47 13.25
N ALA A 330 11.13 6.51 12.00
CA ALA A 330 10.12 7.45 11.54
C ALA A 330 9.07 6.74 10.66
N THR A 331 7.89 7.35 10.52
CA THR A 331 6.83 6.85 9.64
C THR A 331 7.15 7.20 8.18
N ALA A 332 7.09 6.19 7.29
CA ALA A 332 7.29 6.37 5.86
C ALA A 332 6.03 6.91 5.17
N GLY A 333 6.01 8.19 4.82
CA GLY A 333 4.98 8.80 4.00
C GLY A 333 5.19 8.58 2.49
N PRO A 334 4.15 8.81 1.67
CA PRO A 334 4.28 8.78 0.23
C PRO A 334 5.12 9.96 -0.25
N SER A 335 5.93 9.76 -1.29
CA SER A 335 6.56 10.89 -1.99
C SER A 335 5.53 11.68 -2.79
N ILE A 336 5.70 13.00 -2.86
CA ILE A 336 4.85 13.86 -3.70
C ILE A 336 5.00 13.50 -5.18
N ASP A 337 3.87 13.50 -5.90
CA ASP A 337 3.83 13.35 -7.34
C ASP A 337 4.65 14.45 -8.05
N TYR A 338 5.37 14.08 -9.11
CA TYR A 338 6.21 15.01 -9.90
C TYR A 338 7.44 15.62 -9.21
N LEU A 339 7.89 15.06 -8.08
CA LEU A 339 9.15 15.48 -7.47
C LEU A 339 10.33 15.37 -8.46
N GLU A 340 11.00 16.50 -8.77
CA GLU A 340 12.18 16.49 -9.64
C GLU A 340 13.37 15.81 -8.93
N ARG A 341 13.60 14.54 -9.25
CA ARG A 341 14.58 13.69 -8.56
C ARG A 341 16.02 13.91 -9.02
N ARG A 342 16.20 14.68 -10.09
CA ARG A 342 17.50 14.94 -10.75
C ARG A 342 18.28 13.64 -11.04
N GLY A 343 17.57 12.58 -11.42
CA GLY A 343 18.11 11.26 -11.71
C GLY A 343 18.57 10.44 -10.50
N ARG A 344 18.12 10.75 -9.28
CA ARG A 344 18.56 10.07 -8.05
C ARG A 344 17.40 9.43 -7.31
N SER A 345 17.68 8.38 -6.54
CA SER A 345 16.76 7.90 -5.52
C SER A 345 16.82 8.85 -4.32
N VAL A 346 15.71 9.49 -3.99
CA VAL A 346 15.64 10.60 -3.03
C VAL A 346 14.65 10.32 -1.90
N VAL A 347 14.94 10.91 -0.75
CA VAL A 347 13.99 11.06 0.36
C VAL A 347 13.91 12.51 0.80
N ARG A 348 12.79 12.90 1.40
CA ARG A 348 12.66 14.17 2.10
C ARG A 348 12.41 13.86 3.58
N LEU A 349 13.26 14.40 4.43
CA LEU A 349 13.15 14.22 5.87
C LEU A 349 12.28 15.33 6.45
N GLY A 350 11.37 14.98 7.36
CA GLY A 350 10.73 15.94 8.24
C GLY A 350 11.75 16.73 9.05
N ALA A 351 11.39 17.96 9.44
CA ALA A 351 12.32 18.87 10.12
C ALA A 351 12.92 18.27 11.40
N GLU A 352 12.15 17.47 12.15
CA GLU A 352 12.61 16.82 13.36
C GLU A 352 13.56 15.65 13.05
N VAL A 353 13.19 14.79 12.09
CA VAL A 353 14.04 13.68 11.64
C VAL A 353 15.37 14.22 11.08
N ASP A 354 15.33 15.30 10.30
CA ASP A 354 16.52 15.95 9.73
C ASP A 354 17.45 16.49 10.83
N ARG A 355 16.87 17.03 11.90
CA ARG A 355 17.60 17.57 13.05
C ARG A 355 18.23 16.46 13.88
N LEU A 356 17.49 15.39 14.19
CA LEU A 356 17.98 14.25 14.96
C LEU A 356 19.14 13.52 14.26
N LEU A 357 19.16 13.52 12.92
CA LEU A 357 20.22 12.90 12.12
C LEU A 357 21.41 13.83 11.80
N ASP A 358 21.47 15.03 12.39
CA ASP A 358 22.49 16.06 12.10
C ASP A 358 22.60 16.42 10.60
N ARG A 359 21.44 16.61 9.96
CA ARG A 359 21.30 17.09 8.57
C ARG A 359 22.16 16.31 7.56
N PRO A 360 21.96 14.99 7.42
CA PRO A 360 22.81 14.15 6.59
C PRO A 360 22.57 14.40 5.10
N GLN A 361 23.58 14.15 4.27
CA GLN A 361 23.42 14.28 2.81
C GLN A 361 22.84 13.03 2.16
N ASN A 362 23.15 11.86 2.72
CA ASN A 362 22.56 10.59 2.34
C ASN A 362 22.10 9.89 3.61
N VAL A 363 21.12 9.03 3.47
CA VAL A 363 20.65 8.16 4.53
C VAL A 363 20.59 6.73 4.04
N GLU A 364 20.70 5.78 4.95
CA GLU A 364 20.25 4.41 4.72
C GLU A 364 18.87 4.23 5.36
N LEU A 365 18.00 3.51 4.67
CA LEU A 365 16.67 3.14 5.11
C LEU A 365 16.58 1.62 5.23
N VAL A 366 15.85 1.16 6.23
CA VAL A 366 15.46 -0.25 6.39
C VAL A 366 14.10 -0.31 7.09
N SER A 367 13.24 -1.24 6.69
CA SER A 367 11.98 -1.48 7.40
C SER A 367 12.28 -1.91 8.83
N ALA A 368 11.76 -1.16 9.82
CA ALA A 368 11.99 -1.49 11.24
C ALA A 368 11.40 -2.86 11.59
N GLU A 369 10.27 -3.19 10.97
CA GLU A 369 9.60 -4.48 11.09
C GLU A 369 10.46 -5.62 10.56
N LEU A 370 11.03 -5.47 9.36
CA LEU A 370 11.90 -6.51 8.81
C LEU A 370 13.21 -6.67 9.62
N VAL A 371 13.72 -5.61 10.24
CA VAL A 371 14.87 -5.73 11.16
C VAL A 371 14.49 -6.58 12.38
N GLY A 372 13.31 -6.37 12.96
CA GLY A 372 12.81 -7.19 14.07
C GLY A 372 12.67 -8.68 13.70
N ARG A 373 12.25 -8.95 12.45
CA ARG A 373 11.98 -10.32 11.97
C ARG A 373 13.23 -11.08 11.48
N VAL A 374 14.02 -10.47 10.60
CA VAL A 374 15.14 -11.13 9.91
C VAL A 374 16.51 -10.50 10.20
N GLY A 375 16.57 -9.50 11.08
CA GLY A 375 17.83 -8.92 11.56
C GLY A 375 18.68 -8.32 10.45
N GLU A 376 19.96 -8.72 10.39
CA GLU A 376 20.91 -8.26 9.38
C GLU A 376 20.56 -8.69 7.94
N SER A 377 19.69 -9.70 7.78
CA SER A 377 19.24 -10.16 6.47
C SER A 377 18.27 -9.19 5.78
N ALA A 378 17.71 -8.22 6.54
CA ALA A 378 16.74 -7.26 6.00
C ALA A 378 17.38 -6.38 4.89
N PRO A 379 16.67 -6.15 3.77
CA PRO A 379 17.17 -5.34 2.67
C PRO A 379 17.29 -3.87 3.08
N ARG A 380 18.44 -3.28 2.77
CA ARG A 380 18.77 -1.87 3.09
C ARG A 380 18.97 -1.08 1.82
N VAL A 381 18.54 0.18 1.81
CA VAL A 381 18.71 1.07 0.66
C VAL A 381 19.35 2.40 1.03
N VAL A 382 20.24 2.91 0.18
CA VAL A 382 20.87 4.23 0.36
C VAL A 382 20.19 5.27 -0.53
N ALA A 383 19.72 6.35 0.09
CA ALA A 383 19.02 7.45 -0.58
C ALA A 383 19.73 8.79 -0.39
N THR A 384 19.53 9.71 -1.33
CA THR A 384 20.00 11.10 -1.20
C THR A 384 18.93 11.94 -0.50
N VAL A 385 19.31 12.75 0.48
CA VAL A 385 18.36 13.66 1.14
C VAL A 385 18.16 14.90 0.29
N LEU A 386 16.91 15.14 -0.11
CA LEU A 386 16.49 16.32 -0.85
C LEU A 386 15.92 17.37 0.11
N ARG A 387 16.56 18.54 0.20
CA ARG A 387 16.11 19.67 1.01
C ARG A 387 15.56 20.77 0.11
N GLY A 388 14.32 21.20 0.36
CA GLY A 388 13.65 22.23 -0.43
C GLY A 388 13.98 23.64 0.06
N ARG A 389 14.80 24.37 -0.71
CA ARG A 389 14.46 25.75 -1.13
C ARG A 389 14.05 25.81 -2.62
N ASP A 390 14.30 24.75 -3.38
CA ASP A 390 14.19 24.74 -4.85
C ASP A 390 12.87 24.19 -5.42
N SER A 391 11.99 23.58 -4.61
CA SER A 391 10.83 22.85 -5.13
C SER A 391 9.49 23.59 -5.05
N GLY A 392 9.30 24.59 -4.17
CA GLY A 392 7.99 25.23 -3.99
C GLY A 392 6.89 24.32 -3.40
N HIS A 393 7.23 23.09 -3.01
CA HIS A 393 6.30 22.12 -2.43
C HIS A 393 6.31 22.19 -0.89
N GLN A 394 5.18 21.83 -0.26
CA GLN A 394 5.03 21.77 1.19
C GLN A 394 6.09 20.85 1.82
N SER A 395 6.63 21.24 2.97
CA SER A 395 7.59 20.41 3.72
C SER A 395 6.91 19.14 4.22
N PRO A 396 7.64 18.01 4.35
CA PRO A 396 7.11 16.82 4.99
C PRO A 396 6.67 17.15 6.42
N ASP A 397 5.76 16.34 6.96
CA ASP A 397 5.49 16.34 8.39
C ASP A 397 6.82 16.20 9.17
N ALA A 398 6.95 16.97 10.26
CA ALA A 398 8.17 17.10 11.03
C ALA A 398 8.74 15.74 11.46
N HIS A 399 7.88 14.78 11.80
CA HIS A 399 8.27 13.46 12.31
C HIS A 399 8.24 12.35 11.24
N ALA A 400 7.77 12.64 10.04
CA ALA A 400 7.72 11.68 8.93
C ALA A 400 8.96 11.75 8.04
N ILE A 401 9.07 10.76 7.17
CA ILE A 401 9.94 10.80 6.00
C ILE A 401 9.11 10.54 4.74
N GLU A 402 9.29 11.32 3.68
CA GLU A 402 8.72 10.99 2.37
C GLU A 402 9.69 10.08 1.64
N VAL A 403 9.24 8.87 1.30
CA VAL A 403 10.06 7.84 0.67
C VAL A 403 9.53 7.54 -0.72
N ASP A 404 10.41 7.67 -1.72
CA ASP A 404 10.11 7.29 -3.10
C ASP A 404 9.65 5.83 -3.19
N ASN A 405 8.69 5.56 -4.07
CA ASN A 405 8.14 4.22 -4.29
C ASN A 405 9.25 3.19 -4.57
N VAL A 406 10.25 3.54 -5.39
CA VAL A 406 11.40 2.66 -5.68
C VAL A 406 12.19 2.29 -4.43
N LEU A 407 12.33 3.23 -3.48
CA LEU A 407 13.03 2.99 -2.22
C LEU A 407 12.20 2.13 -1.27
N ARG A 408 10.90 2.40 -1.16
CA ARG A 408 9.93 1.58 -0.41
C ARG A 408 9.91 0.14 -0.90
N MET A 409 9.85 -0.04 -2.23
CA MET A 409 9.99 -1.34 -2.88
C MET A 409 11.33 -2.00 -2.56
N GLY A 410 12.42 -1.24 -2.52
CA GLY A 410 13.74 -1.74 -2.17
C GLY A 410 13.77 -2.41 -0.78
N ILE A 411 13.12 -1.80 0.21
CA ILE A 411 13.16 -2.24 1.62
C ILE A 411 11.93 -3.05 2.06
N GLY A 412 10.96 -3.31 1.17
CA GLY A 412 9.75 -4.05 1.56
C GLY A 412 8.85 -3.28 2.52
N ALA A 413 8.76 -1.95 2.38
CA ALA A 413 7.96 -1.10 3.26
C ALA A 413 6.77 -0.46 2.54
N GLU A 414 5.65 -0.34 3.24
CA GLU A 414 4.48 0.39 2.77
C GLU A 414 4.39 1.82 3.33
N THR A 415 3.61 2.66 2.65
CA THR A 415 3.25 3.98 3.21
C THR A 415 2.64 3.76 4.58
N GLY A 416 3.03 4.54 5.59
CA GLY A 416 2.63 4.52 6.99
C GLY A 416 3.33 3.46 7.86
N GLU A 417 4.26 2.67 7.30
CA GLU A 417 5.11 1.78 8.11
C GLU A 417 6.28 2.52 8.77
N ARG A 418 6.82 1.90 9.82
CA ARG A 418 8.00 2.39 10.53
C ARG A 418 9.28 2.00 9.79
N VAL A 419 10.12 2.98 9.51
CA VAL A 419 11.41 2.80 8.84
C VAL A 419 12.52 3.34 9.74
N LEU A 420 13.56 2.53 9.95
CA LEU A 420 14.79 2.97 10.60
C LEU A 420 15.64 3.73 9.57
N VAL A 421 15.98 4.96 9.91
CA VAL A 421 16.78 5.88 9.10
C VAL A 421 18.09 6.15 9.81
N ARG A 422 19.22 5.97 9.11
CA ARG A 422 20.55 6.32 9.63
C ARG A 422 21.34 7.18 8.67
N ALA A 423 22.18 8.07 9.20
CA ALA A 423 23.05 8.91 8.38
C ALA A 423 24.05 8.07 7.59
N ALA A 424 24.28 8.43 6.32
CA ALA A 424 25.17 7.69 5.42
C ALA A 424 26.22 8.60 4.75
N GLY A 425 27.50 8.24 4.93
CA GLY A 425 28.64 8.91 4.30
C GLY A 425 29.05 8.25 2.99
N VAL A 426 28.82 8.93 1.86
CA VAL A 426 29.24 8.45 0.52
C VAL A 426 30.46 9.22 0.04
N ARG A 427 31.62 8.54 -0.09
CA ARG A 427 32.86 9.17 -0.54
C ARG A 427 32.87 9.33 -2.07
N ARG A 428 32.90 10.58 -2.54
CA ARG A 428 32.90 10.88 -3.97
C ARG A 428 33.56 12.21 -4.30
N ALA A 429 34.32 12.23 -5.39
CA ALA A 429 34.82 13.47 -5.99
C ALA A 429 33.68 14.28 -6.63
N ARG A 430 33.52 15.54 -6.20
CA ARG A 430 32.44 16.44 -6.64
C ARG A 430 32.81 17.37 -7.78
N TRP A 431 34.10 17.61 -8.00
CA TRP A 431 34.56 18.46 -9.09
C TRP A 431 34.01 18.06 -10.48
N PRO A 432 33.78 16.75 -10.81
CA PRO A 432 33.19 16.41 -12.10
C PRO A 432 31.71 16.79 -12.20
N ASP A 433 31.02 17.07 -11.08
CA ASP A 433 29.61 17.51 -11.11
C ASP A 433 29.47 18.93 -11.67
N ALA A 434 30.48 19.78 -11.49
CA ALA A 434 30.50 21.12 -12.06
C ALA A 434 30.58 21.10 -13.59
N ILE A 435 31.22 20.06 -14.15
CA ILE A 435 31.51 19.94 -15.58
C ILE A 435 30.46 19.06 -16.27
N LEU A 436 30.16 17.90 -15.69
CA LEU A 436 29.30 16.86 -16.26
C LEU A 436 27.89 16.86 -15.65
N GLY A 437 27.56 17.73 -14.69
CA GLY A 437 26.27 17.72 -13.99
C GLY A 437 26.14 16.60 -12.94
N PRO A 438 25.00 16.52 -12.22
CA PRO A 438 24.72 15.42 -11.31
C PRO A 438 24.53 14.11 -12.10
N PRO A 439 24.98 12.95 -11.58
CA PRO A 439 24.85 11.70 -12.30
C PRO A 439 23.49 11.08 -12.02
N ASN A 440 23.05 10.25 -12.94
CA ASN A 440 21.97 9.32 -12.70
C ASN A 440 22.44 8.23 -11.73
N SER A 441 21.54 7.80 -10.87
CA SER A 441 21.72 6.63 -10.03
C SER A 441 20.47 5.78 -10.05
N LEU A 442 20.66 4.47 -10.13
CA LEU A 442 19.57 3.50 -10.03
C LEU A 442 19.71 2.73 -8.72
N THR A 443 18.60 2.59 -8.00
CA THR A 443 18.48 1.58 -6.95
C THR A 443 18.15 0.25 -7.62
N MET A 444 18.87 -0.80 -7.26
CA MET A 444 18.77 -2.11 -7.91
C MET A 444 18.77 -3.22 -6.88
N ARG A 445 18.06 -4.31 -7.16
CA ARG A 445 18.07 -5.50 -6.32
C ARG A 445 19.17 -6.45 -6.75
N VAL A 446 19.92 -6.93 -5.77
CA VAL A 446 21.11 -7.74 -5.98
C VAL A 446 20.73 -9.20 -5.95
N THR A 447 21.12 -9.92 -7.00
CA THR A 447 21.02 -11.37 -7.05
C THR A 447 22.39 -12.00 -7.29
N LEU A 448 22.55 -13.26 -6.90
CA LEU A 448 23.80 -13.98 -7.09
C LEU A 448 24.00 -14.28 -8.58
N ALA A 449 25.17 -13.88 -9.10
CA ALA A 449 25.61 -14.27 -10.44
C ALA A 449 25.91 -15.77 -10.53
N ASP A 450 25.68 -16.38 -11.69
CA ASP A 450 26.05 -17.78 -11.93
C ASP A 450 27.58 -17.92 -12.00
N PRO A 451 28.19 -18.87 -11.28
CA PRO A 451 29.62 -19.14 -11.34
C PRO A 451 30.19 -19.29 -12.76
N ALA A 452 29.41 -19.81 -13.70
CA ALA A 452 29.83 -20.03 -15.09
C ALA A 452 30.07 -18.71 -15.87
N THR A 453 29.57 -17.58 -15.37
CA THR A 453 29.58 -16.28 -16.08
C THR A 453 30.51 -15.22 -15.48
N THR A 454 31.17 -15.50 -14.37
CA THR A 454 31.90 -14.48 -13.61
C THR A 454 33.42 -14.53 -13.79
N GLU A 455 33.94 -13.57 -14.57
CA GLU A 455 35.25 -12.96 -14.28
C GLU A 455 35.15 -12.15 -12.96
N ARG A 456 36.26 -12.01 -12.22
CA ARG A 456 36.31 -11.14 -11.03
C ARG A 456 36.09 -9.67 -11.45
N ASP A 457 35.35 -8.90 -10.64
CA ASP A 457 35.07 -7.46 -10.84
C ASP A 457 34.14 -7.13 -12.04
N VAL A 458 33.15 -7.97 -12.28
CA VAL A 458 32.10 -7.79 -13.31
C VAL A 458 30.70 -7.87 -12.69
N CYS A 459 29.75 -7.09 -13.22
CA CYS A 459 28.32 -7.25 -12.92
C CYS A 459 27.46 -7.31 -14.20
N LEU A 460 26.32 -8.00 -14.12
CA LEU A 460 25.34 -8.05 -15.23
C LEU A 460 24.12 -7.19 -14.91
N MET A 461 23.66 -6.43 -15.90
CA MET A 461 22.55 -5.47 -15.80
C MET A 461 21.64 -5.58 -17.03
N SER A 462 20.36 -5.23 -16.92
CA SER A 462 19.50 -5.17 -18.10
C SER A 462 19.91 -4.05 -19.06
N ALA A 463 19.62 -4.21 -20.37
CA ALA A 463 19.83 -3.17 -21.37
C ALA A 463 19.23 -1.82 -20.95
N LEU A 464 18.00 -1.84 -20.41
CA LEU A 464 17.32 -0.65 -19.90
C LEU A 464 18.10 -0.01 -18.74
N SER A 465 18.67 -0.80 -17.82
CA SER A 465 19.46 -0.26 -16.70
C SER A 465 20.74 0.43 -17.19
N LEU A 466 21.44 -0.17 -18.17
CA LEU A 466 22.62 0.43 -18.80
C LEU A 466 22.25 1.76 -19.49
N GLN A 467 21.14 1.77 -20.24
CA GLN A 467 20.64 2.97 -20.91
C GLN A 467 20.26 4.09 -19.93
N LEU A 468 19.54 3.78 -18.85
CA LEU A 468 19.15 4.75 -17.82
C LEU A 468 20.36 5.34 -17.08
N LEU A 469 21.43 4.56 -16.91
CA LEU A 469 22.71 5.03 -16.36
C LEU A 469 23.56 5.80 -17.38
N GLY A 470 23.19 5.77 -18.66
CA GLY A 470 23.95 6.39 -19.75
C GLY A 470 25.25 5.66 -20.08
N ILE A 471 25.30 4.34 -19.86
CA ILE A 471 26.50 3.53 -20.08
C ILE A 471 26.21 2.41 -21.09
N SER A 472 27.25 1.86 -21.69
CA SER A 472 27.18 0.74 -22.64
C SER A 472 27.70 -0.54 -21.98
N SER A 473 27.32 -1.69 -22.54
CA SER A 473 27.92 -2.97 -22.13
C SER A 473 29.45 -2.92 -22.26
N GLY A 474 30.16 -3.30 -21.21
CA GLY A 474 31.61 -3.20 -21.05
C GLY A 474 32.11 -1.93 -20.34
N ASP A 475 31.28 -0.90 -20.17
CA ASP A 475 31.65 0.32 -19.43
C ASP A 475 31.75 0.05 -17.92
N TYR A 476 32.48 0.92 -17.22
CA TYR A 476 32.57 0.86 -15.76
C TYR A 476 31.37 1.52 -15.08
N VAL A 477 30.86 0.84 -14.04
CA VAL A 477 29.84 1.33 -13.11
C VAL A 477 30.42 1.35 -11.70
N VAL A 478 30.00 2.33 -10.89
CA VAL A 478 30.26 2.33 -9.44
C VAL A 478 29.02 1.83 -8.73
N LEU A 479 29.20 0.74 -7.99
CA LEU A 479 28.21 0.16 -7.10
C LEU A 479 28.44 0.69 -5.68
N GLU A 480 27.36 1.08 -5.01
CA GLU A 480 27.34 1.59 -3.64
C GLU A 480 26.46 0.64 -2.81
N GLY A 481 27.04 0.06 -1.76
CA GLY A 481 26.40 -0.99 -0.96
C GLY A 481 25.69 -0.48 0.28
N ALA A 482 25.67 -1.29 1.34
CA ALA A 482 25.05 -0.95 2.63
C ALA A 482 26.03 -0.23 3.56
N VAL A 483 25.52 0.64 4.42
CA VAL A 483 26.34 1.42 5.35
C VAL A 483 27.07 0.49 6.33
N SER A 484 28.39 0.65 6.42
CA SER A 484 29.24 -0.05 7.39
C SER A 484 29.06 0.51 8.80
N SER A 485 29.60 -0.19 9.81
CA SER A 485 29.65 0.28 11.20
C SER A 485 30.32 1.66 11.38
N SER A 486 31.16 2.06 10.41
CA SER A 486 31.79 3.40 10.39
C SER A 486 30.88 4.53 9.86
N GLY A 487 29.62 4.24 9.53
CA GLY A 487 28.69 5.19 8.90
C GLY A 487 29.01 5.45 7.42
N ARG A 488 29.97 4.74 6.83
CA ARG A 488 30.39 4.90 5.42
C ARG A 488 29.78 3.85 4.52
N VAL A 489 29.37 4.29 3.33
CA VAL A 489 28.90 3.42 2.24
C VAL A 489 30.11 2.90 1.45
N PRO A 490 30.35 1.58 1.41
CA PRO A 490 31.40 0.99 0.59
C PRO A 490 31.05 1.14 -0.90
N THR A 491 32.07 1.40 -1.71
CA THR A 491 31.91 1.60 -3.15
C THR A 491 32.89 0.74 -3.92
N VAL A 492 32.41 0.05 -4.96
CA VAL A 492 33.24 -0.78 -5.85
C VAL A 492 32.99 -0.36 -7.30
N ALA A 493 34.07 -0.18 -8.07
CA ALA A 493 33.97 0.04 -9.51
C ALA A 493 34.19 -1.30 -10.23
N VAL A 494 33.22 -1.70 -11.06
CA VAL A 494 33.23 -2.96 -11.82
C VAL A 494 32.84 -2.69 -13.28
N LYS A 495 33.15 -3.62 -14.18
CA LYS A 495 32.60 -3.56 -15.55
C LYS A 495 31.16 -4.06 -15.55
N ALA A 496 30.28 -3.35 -16.25
CA ALA A 496 28.88 -3.71 -16.41
C ALA A 496 28.65 -4.31 -17.79
N PHE A 497 28.14 -5.53 -17.86
CA PHE A 497 27.69 -6.14 -19.11
C PHE A 497 26.18 -6.31 -19.13
N GLU A 498 25.63 -6.36 -20.33
CA GLU A 498 24.23 -6.71 -20.54
C GLU A 498 23.98 -8.15 -20.10
N VAL A 499 22.92 -8.37 -19.31
CA VAL A 499 22.51 -9.71 -18.90
C VAL A 499 21.87 -10.44 -20.09
N PRO A 500 22.34 -11.65 -20.43
CA PRO A 500 21.67 -12.52 -21.38
C PRO A 500 20.22 -12.84 -20.97
N ASP A 501 19.31 -12.89 -21.94
CA ASP A 501 17.88 -13.11 -21.69
C ASP A 501 17.57 -14.48 -21.07
N ASP A 502 18.33 -15.52 -21.44
CA ASP A 502 18.23 -16.86 -20.87
C ASP A 502 18.53 -16.87 -19.36
N ILE A 503 19.59 -16.20 -18.92
CA ILE A 503 19.93 -16.05 -17.49
C ILE A 503 18.83 -15.29 -16.75
N ARG A 504 18.30 -14.24 -17.37
CA ARG A 504 17.21 -13.43 -16.78
C ARG A 504 15.93 -14.25 -16.62
N LEU A 505 15.53 -14.99 -17.65
CA LEU A 505 14.34 -15.85 -17.64
C LEU A 505 14.50 -17.04 -16.69
N GLU A 506 15.67 -17.67 -16.66
CA GLU A 506 15.97 -18.74 -15.73
C GLU A 506 15.92 -18.23 -14.29
N ARG A 507 16.50 -17.06 -14.01
CA ARG A 507 16.41 -16.44 -12.67
C ARG A 507 14.96 -16.19 -12.27
N GLN A 508 14.11 -15.70 -13.16
CA GLN A 508 12.68 -15.52 -12.88
C GLN A 508 11.99 -16.86 -12.58
N ARG A 509 12.32 -17.93 -13.30
CA ARG A 509 11.73 -19.26 -13.12
C ARG A 509 12.10 -19.92 -11.79
N VAL A 510 13.36 -19.76 -11.35
CA VAL A 510 13.84 -20.42 -10.12
C VAL A 510 13.60 -19.59 -8.86
N SER A 511 13.29 -18.30 -9.00
CA SER A 511 13.01 -17.43 -7.87
C SER A 511 11.65 -17.79 -7.29
N SER A 512 11.65 -18.38 -6.10
CA SER A 512 10.44 -18.85 -5.43
C SER A 512 10.67 -18.96 -3.93
N GLY A 513 9.58 -18.99 -3.16
CA GLY A 513 9.64 -19.11 -1.71
C GLY A 513 9.93 -17.79 -1.00
N THR A 514 10.14 -17.88 0.32
CA THR A 514 10.32 -16.73 1.23
C THR A 514 11.75 -16.69 1.80
N TRP A 515 11.94 -15.93 2.88
CA TRP A 515 13.19 -15.84 3.64
C TRP A 515 13.85 -17.21 3.86
N GLY A 516 15.17 -17.27 3.66
CA GLY A 516 15.98 -18.49 3.77
C GLY A 516 16.00 -19.35 2.50
N ALA A 517 15.15 -19.08 1.51
CA ALA A 517 15.26 -19.73 0.20
C ALA A 517 16.56 -19.34 -0.50
N ARG A 518 17.09 -20.21 -1.38
CA ARG A 518 18.31 -19.92 -2.14
C ARG A 518 18.14 -18.70 -3.07
N PHE A 519 16.96 -18.58 -3.68
CA PHE A 519 16.56 -17.47 -4.53
C PHE A 519 15.15 -17.03 -4.14
N PRO A 520 15.00 -16.27 -3.04
CA PRO A 520 13.69 -15.85 -2.56
C PRO A 520 12.98 -15.01 -3.61
N GLY A 521 11.67 -15.24 -3.77
CA GLY A 521 10.84 -14.47 -4.68
C GLY A 521 10.41 -13.16 -4.03
N VAL A 522 10.54 -12.03 -4.74
CA VAL A 522 10.28 -10.70 -4.18
C VAL A 522 8.81 -10.51 -3.82
N ARG A 523 7.92 -11.02 -4.66
CA ARG A 523 6.48 -10.93 -4.43
C ARG A 523 6.07 -11.74 -3.21
N GLU A 524 6.58 -12.97 -3.07
CA GLU A 524 6.26 -13.90 -1.97
C GLU A 524 6.88 -13.45 -0.64
N THR A 525 8.05 -12.83 -0.71
CA THR A 525 8.82 -12.41 0.47
C THR A 525 8.42 -11.03 0.96
N LEU A 526 8.31 -10.04 0.06
CA LEU A 526 8.09 -8.63 0.41
C LEU A 526 6.73 -8.07 -0.02
N GLY A 527 5.91 -8.82 -0.76
CA GLY A 527 4.58 -8.35 -1.20
C GLY A 527 4.61 -7.28 -2.28
N ILE A 528 5.73 -7.19 -2.99
CA ILE A 528 5.99 -6.16 -4.00
C ILE A 528 5.99 -6.76 -5.40
N ALA A 529 5.21 -6.15 -6.29
CA ALA A 529 5.27 -6.39 -7.73
C ALA A 529 4.87 -5.11 -8.49
N PRO A 530 5.49 -4.79 -9.64
CA PRO A 530 6.74 -5.39 -10.15
C PRO A 530 7.92 -5.09 -9.22
N ASP A 531 9.07 -5.76 -9.37
CA ASP A 531 10.27 -5.42 -8.57
C ASP A 531 11.09 -4.27 -9.19
N ILE A 532 12.00 -3.68 -8.41
CA ILE A 532 13.06 -2.78 -8.90
C ILE A 532 14.05 -3.53 -9.81
N PRO A 533 14.82 -2.83 -10.67
CA PRO A 533 15.74 -3.47 -11.60
C PRO A 533 16.77 -4.40 -10.93
N LEU A 534 17.05 -5.54 -11.56
CA LEU A 534 18.01 -6.54 -11.06
C LEU A 534 19.45 -6.23 -11.49
N VAL A 535 20.40 -6.53 -10.60
CA VAL A 535 21.84 -6.60 -10.89
C VAL A 535 22.42 -7.92 -10.38
N PHE A 536 23.19 -8.59 -11.23
CA PHE A 536 23.89 -9.82 -10.87
C PHE A 536 25.30 -9.46 -10.43
N ALA A 537 25.65 -9.84 -9.20
CA ALA A 537 26.98 -9.63 -8.64
C ALA A 537 27.48 -10.91 -7.96
N ASP A 538 28.78 -11.16 -8.07
CA ASP A 538 29.44 -12.29 -7.42
C ASP A 538 29.51 -12.12 -5.89
N ALA A 539 29.76 -13.22 -5.18
CA ALA A 539 29.82 -13.23 -3.72
C ALA A 539 30.92 -12.32 -3.13
N SER A 540 32.08 -12.19 -3.79
CA SER A 540 33.18 -11.33 -3.37
C SER A 540 32.81 -9.85 -3.51
N THR A 541 32.19 -9.46 -4.63
CA THR A 541 31.68 -8.11 -4.85
C THR A 541 30.61 -7.75 -3.81
N ARG A 542 29.68 -8.66 -3.52
CA ARG A 542 28.66 -8.49 -2.47
C ARG A 542 29.28 -8.32 -1.07
N ALA A 543 30.30 -9.12 -0.74
CA ALA A 543 31.01 -9.01 0.53
C ALA A 543 31.71 -7.65 0.67
N ARG A 544 32.40 -7.17 -0.37
CA ARG A 544 33.05 -5.85 -0.41
C ARG A 544 32.06 -4.68 -0.28
N LEU A 545 30.83 -4.87 -0.76
CA LEU A 545 29.74 -3.90 -0.65
C LEU A 545 28.96 -4.01 0.66
N GLY A 546 29.31 -4.93 1.57
CA GLY A 546 28.63 -5.09 2.86
C GLY A 546 27.19 -5.60 2.75
N ILE A 547 26.81 -6.22 1.61
CA ILE A 547 25.46 -6.73 1.34
C ILE A 547 25.42 -8.28 1.28
N GLY A 548 26.52 -8.94 1.66
CA GLY A 548 26.63 -10.40 1.60
C GLY A 548 25.64 -11.15 2.51
N ARG A 549 25.25 -10.53 3.63
CA ARG A 549 24.28 -11.10 4.60
C ARG A 549 22.82 -10.79 4.28
N GLN A 550 22.57 -9.80 3.42
CA GLN A 550 21.20 -9.41 3.07
C GLN A 550 20.58 -10.41 2.10
N GLU A 551 19.35 -10.80 2.39
CA GLU A 551 18.46 -11.45 1.44
C GLU A 551 17.66 -10.37 0.70
N LEU A 552 17.47 -10.55 -0.61
CA LEU A 552 16.86 -9.52 -1.48
C LEU A 552 17.52 -8.14 -1.36
N GLY A 553 18.81 -8.12 -1.01
CA GLY A 553 19.57 -6.90 -0.73
C GLY A 553 19.58 -5.93 -1.91
N THR A 554 19.71 -4.65 -1.62
CA THR A 554 19.73 -3.60 -2.66
C THR A 554 21.09 -2.91 -2.73
N LEU A 555 21.38 -2.32 -3.87
CA LEU A 555 22.52 -1.43 -4.06
C LEU A 555 22.11 -0.22 -4.88
N ARG A 556 22.95 0.82 -4.85
CA ARG A 556 22.83 1.97 -5.74
C ARG A 556 23.95 1.94 -6.78
N ALA A 557 23.59 1.96 -8.05
CA ALA A 557 24.52 2.00 -9.17
C ALA A 557 24.57 3.40 -9.78
N ARG A 558 25.76 3.84 -10.22
CA ARG A 558 25.96 5.10 -10.95
C ARG A 558 27.12 4.98 -11.95
N PRO A 559 27.15 5.78 -13.04
CA PRO A 559 28.25 5.72 -14.00
C PRO A 559 29.61 6.06 -13.37
N ALA A 560 30.66 5.32 -13.77
CA ALA A 560 32.03 5.59 -13.34
C ALA A 560 32.69 6.65 -14.23
N ARG A 561 32.22 7.90 -14.08
CA ARG A 561 32.54 9.01 -14.99
C ARG A 561 34.03 9.31 -15.18
N LEU A 562 34.87 9.11 -14.14
CA LEU A 562 36.32 9.33 -14.26
C LEU A 562 36.99 8.27 -15.16
N GLN A 563 36.56 7.01 -15.03
CA GLN A 563 37.07 5.91 -15.83
C GLN A 563 36.60 6.05 -17.28
N GLN A 564 35.34 6.45 -17.49
CA GLN A 564 34.78 6.70 -18.82
C GLN A 564 35.45 7.90 -19.51
N PHE A 565 35.66 9.00 -18.79
CA PHE A 565 36.39 10.14 -19.33
C PHE A 565 37.81 9.74 -19.75
N GLY A 566 38.51 8.95 -18.94
CA GLY A 566 39.84 8.43 -19.27
C GLY A 566 39.85 7.51 -20.49
N ALA A 567 38.81 6.67 -20.67
CA ALA A 567 38.67 5.79 -21.82
C ALA A 567 38.45 6.58 -23.12
N GLU A 568 37.47 7.49 -23.13
CA GLU A 568 37.17 8.33 -24.30
C GLU A 568 38.34 9.27 -24.65
N LEU A 569 39.06 9.80 -23.64
CA LEU A 569 40.26 10.60 -23.88
C LEU A 569 41.36 9.78 -24.55
N ARG A 570 41.53 8.50 -24.17
CA ARG A 570 42.54 7.61 -24.77
C ARG A 570 42.23 7.34 -26.24
N GLU A 571 40.98 7.04 -26.57
CA GLU A 571 40.55 6.85 -27.96
C GLU A 571 40.74 8.14 -28.77
N THR A 572 40.34 9.27 -28.19
CA THR A 572 40.50 10.59 -28.80
C THR A 572 41.98 10.93 -29.04
N LEU A 573 42.88 10.61 -28.10
CA LEU A 573 44.30 10.90 -28.20
C LEU A 573 44.98 10.07 -29.31
N ILE A 574 44.55 8.82 -29.51
CA ILE A 574 45.01 7.98 -30.63
C ILE A 574 44.58 8.60 -31.97
N LEU A 575 43.31 9.02 -32.09
CA LEU A 575 42.83 9.69 -33.30
C LEU A 575 43.55 11.02 -33.56
N LEU A 576 43.78 11.82 -32.51
CA LEU A 576 44.54 13.06 -32.60
C LEU A 576 46.00 12.81 -33.01
N ALA A 577 46.66 11.77 -32.49
CA ALA A 577 48.01 11.42 -32.89
C ALA A 577 48.11 11.07 -34.38
N VAL A 578 47.15 10.29 -34.90
CA VAL A 578 47.05 9.97 -36.33
C VAL A 578 46.79 11.23 -37.15
N ALA A 579 45.88 12.09 -36.69
CA ALA A 579 45.57 13.36 -37.35
C ALA A 579 46.79 14.31 -37.38
N LEU A 580 47.59 14.36 -36.31
CA LEU A 580 48.82 15.16 -36.24
C LEU A 580 49.83 14.70 -37.29
N VAL A 581 50.06 13.39 -37.40
CA VAL A 581 50.98 12.84 -38.43
C VAL A 581 50.49 13.21 -39.82
N GLY A 582 49.19 13.04 -40.10
CA GLY A 582 48.60 13.44 -41.39
C GLY A 582 48.70 14.94 -41.67
N LEU A 583 48.58 15.79 -40.65
CA LEU A 583 48.67 17.24 -40.81
C LEU A 583 50.11 17.70 -41.07
N LEU A 584 51.08 17.08 -40.39
CA LEU A 584 52.51 17.35 -40.58
C LEU A 584 53.02 16.88 -41.95
N THR A 585 52.39 15.87 -42.57
CA THR A 585 52.76 15.43 -43.92
C THR A 585 52.13 16.28 -45.03
N VAL A 586 50.96 16.87 -44.79
CA VAL A 586 50.20 17.63 -45.82
C VAL A 586 50.47 19.13 -45.78
N VAL A 587 50.65 19.71 -44.59
CA VAL A 587 50.79 21.17 -44.42
C VAL A 587 52.26 21.59 -44.46
N PRO A 588 52.70 22.41 -45.42
CA PRO A 588 54.12 22.75 -45.59
C PRO A 588 54.69 23.66 -44.48
N SER A 589 53.84 24.33 -43.68
CA SER A 589 54.27 25.17 -42.56
C SER A 589 53.98 24.52 -41.22
N ALA A 590 55.03 24.24 -40.44
CA ALA A 590 54.91 23.65 -39.11
C ALA A 590 54.07 24.50 -38.15
N VAL A 591 54.21 25.83 -38.21
CA VAL A 591 53.45 26.76 -37.35
C VAL A 591 51.95 26.66 -37.64
N ILE A 592 51.58 26.64 -38.93
CA ILE A 592 50.17 26.52 -39.34
C ILE A 592 49.61 25.14 -38.97
N ALA A 593 50.41 24.08 -39.13
CA ALA A 593 50.05 22.73 -38.68
C ALA A 593 49.79 22.68 -37.17
N PHE A 594 50.65 23.29 -36.33
CA PHE A 594 50.43 23.34 -34.89
C PHE A 594 49.19 24.15 -34.48
N VAL A 595 48.89 25.26 -35.17
CA VAL A 595 47.67 26.04 -34.91
C VAL A 595 46.42 25.23 -35.26
N PHE A 596 46.37 24.58 -36.42
CA PHE A 596 45.25 23.72 -36.81
C PHE A 596 45.11 22.51 -35.88
N PHE A 597 46.22 21.90 -35.47
CA PHE A 597 46.20 20.82 -34.49
C PHE A 597 45.67 21.30 -33.13
N GLY A 598 46.11 22.46 -32.64
CA GLY A 598 45.60 23.06 -31.42
C GLY A 598 44.09 23.31 -31.48
N ALA A 599 43.58 23.83 -32.60
CA ALA A 599 42.15 24.01 -32.83
C ALA A 599 41.40 22.66 -32.85
N LEU A 600 41.97 21.63 -33.48
CA LEU A 600 41.40 20.28 -33.51
C LEU A 600 41.34 19.68 -32.10
N VAL A 601 42.39 19.81 -31.29
CA VAL A 601 42.43 19.35 -29.90
C VAL A 601 41.33 20.03 -29.08
N VAL A 602 41.24 21.36 -29.14
CA VAL A 602 40.22 22.13 -28.40
C VAL A 602 38.80 21.76 -28.86
N GLY A 603 38.57 21.68 -30.17
CA GLY A 603 37.28 21.29 -30.74
C GLY A 603 36.85 19.88 -30.35
N THR A 604 37.78 18.92 -30.46
CA THR A 604 37.51 17.52 -30.11
C THR A 604 37.27 17.36 -28.61
N PHE A 605 38.07 18.02 -27.77
CA PHE A 605 37.87 18.01 -26.32
C PHE A 605 36.51 18.61 -25.93
N GLY A 606 36.12 19.73 -26.55
CA GLY A 606 34.81 20.34 -26.35
C GLY A 606 33.65 19.44 -26.76
N LEU A 607 33.77 18.75 -27.90
CA LEU A 607 32.78 17.77 -28.38
C LEU A 607 32.68 16.55 -27.45
N THR A 608 33.81 15.99 -27.00
CA THR A 608 33.83 14.88 -26.04
C THR A 608 33.18 15.28 -24.73
N LEU A 609 33.43 16.49 -24.23
CA LEU A 609 32.78 17.00 -23.02
C LEU A 609 31.28 17.16 -23.20
N LEU A 610 30.83 17.68 -24.34
CA LEU A 610 29.40 17.83 -24.66
C LEU A 610 28.71 16.47 -24.80
N LYS A 611 29.34 15.51 -25.48
CA LYS A 611 28.87 14.13 -25.65
C LYS A 611 28.74 13.43 -24.30
N LEU A 612 29.77 13.47 -23.46
CA LEU A 612 29.77 12.88 -22.13
C LEU A 612 28.74 13.53 -21.21
N ARG A 613 28.61 14.86 -21.25
CA ARG A 613 27.58 15.57 -20.49
C ARG A 613 26.18 15.15 -20.94
N ARG A 614 25.93 15.05 -22.25
CA ARG A 614 24.62 14.59 -22.76
C ARG A 614 24.30 13.15 -22.38
N ARG A 615 25.31 12.27 -22.32
CA ARG A 615 25.15 10.84 -22.05
C ARG A 615 25.08 10.51 -20.55
N LEU A 616 25.88 11.16 -19.72
CA LEU A 616 26.11 10.80 -18.31
C LEU A 616 25.40 11.72 -17.29
N SER A 617 24.71 12.75 -17.78
CA SER A 617 23.93 13.67 -16.95
C SER A 617 22.45 13.52 -17.25
N HIS A 618 21.62 13.72 -16.22
CA HIS A 618 20.18 13.78 -16.42
C HIS A 618 19.85 14.92 -17.39
N PRO A 619 19.10 14.67 -18.48
CA PRO A 619 18.58 15.75 -19.30
C PRO A 619 17.69 16.61 -18.38
N ARG A 620 18.08 17.86 -18.13
CA ARG A 620 17.13 18.83 -17.58
C ARG A 620 16.08 19.00 -18.66
N ALA A 621 14.85 18.55 -18.42
CA ALA A 621 13.73 19.04 -19.21
C ALA A 621 13.79 20.56 -19.07
N ARG A 622 14.12 21.26 -20.17
CA ARG A 622 13.85 22.68 -20.25
C ARG A 622 12.33 22.77 -20.28
N GLY A 623 11.75 23.29 -19.21
CA GLY A 623 10.33 23.67 -19.18
C GLY A 623 10.02 24.67 -20.26
#